data_AF-A0A8T0D9L3-F1
#
_entry.id   AF-A0A8T0D9L3-F1
#
_cell.length_a   1.000
_cell.length_b   1.000
_cell.length_c   1.000
_cell.angle_alpha   90.00
_cell.angle_beta   90.00
_cell.angle_gamma   90.00
#
_symmetry.space_group_name_H-M   'P 1'
#
loop_
_entity.id
_entity.type
_entity.pdbx_description
1 polymer ?
#
loop_
_entity_poly.entity_id
_entity_poly.type
_entity_poly.pdbx_seq_one_letter_code
_entity_poly.pdbx_strand_id
1 'polypeptide(L)'
;NPTLAANWFTRAWRLKERGTWLIQKHLNHNKPSTLDQHGVLHRPIWAAAFACYSRALQLTTLARWANETFARRVTNPVSGDNDRPCALSKDEADSTRPVDLDQIEDLAPTDPDVSSISAMKHLEFSLLLNLALCQLKVGSSESAAQNCSQALRLDPGWMEWAADHQTDSSCATDGSPDGSAISSAEVAKALHRRAQAYINRSRWDEAAADLKVAVRLQKLAGSQAGLSASETLLAHVHKQMVLDQTVLANRLRKHRQLF
;
A
#
# COMPACT_ATOMS: atom_id res chain seq x y z
N ASN A 1 3.79 -24.80 10.77
CA ASN A 1 4.22 -25.69 9.67
C ASN A 1 4.88 -24.81 8.60
N PRO A 2 6.22 -24.81 8.49
CA PRO A 2 6.94 -23.89 7.60
C PRO A 2 6.61 -24.10 6.11
N THR A 3 6.30 -25.33 5.69
CA THR A 3 5.94 -25.62 4.30
C THR A 3 4.60 -24.98 3.91
N LEU A 4 3.65 -24.92 4.85
CA LEU A 4 2.35 -24.27 4.65
C LEU A 4 2.50 -22.75 4.48
N ALA A 5 3.37 -22.11 5.28
CA ALA A 5 3.65 -20.68 5.17
C ALA A 5 4.29 -20.33 3.82
N ALA A 6 5.23 -21.14 3.34
CA ALA A 6 5.83 -20.98 2.02
C ALA A 6 4.77 -21.10 0.90
N ASN A 7 3.88 -22.10 0.97
CA ASN A 7 2.80 -22.28 -0.01
C ASN A 7 1.84 -21.07 -0.05
N TRP A 8 1.45 -20.54 1.11
CA TRP A 8 0.62 -19.33 1.18
C TRP A 8 1.34 -18.11 0.60
N PHE A 9 2.62 -17.94 0.89
CA PHE A 9 3.42 -16.86 0.35
C PHE A 9 3.52 -16.92 -1.18
N THR A 10 3.86 -18.08 -1.76
CA THR A 10 3.93 -18.28 -3.22
C THR A 10 2.60 -17.98 -3.89
N ARG A 11 1.49 -18.44 -3.30
CA ARG A 11 0.15 -18.16 -3.82
C ARG A 11 -0.22 -16.68 -3.74
N ALA A 12 0.15 -16.00 -2.65
CA ALA A 12 -0.04 -14.56 -2.52
C ALA A 12 0.72 -13.78 -3.59
N TRP A 13 1.97 -14.18 -3.87
CA TRP A 13 2.78 -13.58 -4.93
C TRP A 13 2.12 -13.71 -6.30
N ARG A 14 1.63 -14.91 -6.65
CA ARG A 14 0.91 -15.14 -7.93
C ARG A 14 -0.33 -14.26 -8.06
N LEU A 15 -1.11 -14.10 -6.99
CA LEU A 15 -2.27 -13.21 -6.97
C LEU A 15 -1.88 -11.73 -7.14
N LYS A 16 -0.77 -11.30 -6.52
CA LYS A 16 -0.22 -9.95 -6.72
C LYS A 16 0.17 -9.71 -8.18
N GLU A 17 0.82 -10.66 -8.83
CA GLU A 17 1.19 -10.57 -10.24
C GLU A 17 -0.06 -10.52 -11.14
N ARG A 18 -1.06 -11.38 -10.89
CA ARG A 18 -2.34 -11.36 -11.61
C ARG A 18 -3.06 -10.01 -11.51
N GLY A 19 -3.14 -9.44 -10.30
CA GLY A 19 -3.72 -8.12 -10.08
C GLY A 19 -2.96 -7.01 -10.82
N THR A 20 -1.63 -7.11 -10.86
CA THR A 20 -0.76 -6.14 -11.55
C THR A 20 -0.96 -6.22 -13.06
N TRP A 21 -1.00 -7.44 -13.60
CA TRP A 21 -1.26 -7.71 -15.01
C TRP A 21 -2.64 -7.18 -15.44
N LEU A 22 -3.69 -7.36 -14.63
CA LEU A 22 -5.02 -6.82 -14.93
C LEU A 22 -5.00 -5.30 -15.13
N ILE A 23 -4.27 -4.58 -14.26
CA ILE A 23 -4.13 -3.12 -14.35
C ILE A 23 -3.30 -2.73 -15.57
N GLN A 24 -2.15 -3.37 -15.80
CA GLN A 24 -1.25 -3.04 -16.90
C GLN A 24 -1.87 -3.32 -18.26
N LYS A 25 -2.53 -4.47 -18.42
CA LYS A 25 -3.26 -4.82 -19.64
C LYS A 25 -4.31 -3.75 -19.96
N HIS A 26 -5.04 -3.28 -18.94
CA HIS A 26 -5.99 -2.19 -19.10
C HIS A 26 -5.34 -0.88 -19.56
N LEU A 27 -4.22 -0.49 -18.93
CA LEU A 27 -3.49 0.74 -19.30
C LEU A 27 -2.93 0.68 -20.73
N ASN A 28 -2.55 -0.50 -21.21
CA ASN A 28 -1.99 -0.68 -22.56
C ASN A 28 -3.05 -0.76 -23.67
N HIS A 29 -4.26 -1.25 -23.37
CA HIS A 29 -5.34 -1.34 -24.37
C HIS A 29 -6.15 -0.04 -24.52
N ASN A 30 -6.06 0.89 -23.57
CA ASN A 30 -6.64 2.23 -23.70
C ASN A 30 -5.78 3.14 -24.60
N LYS A 31 -5.78 2.89 -25.91
CA LYS A 31 -5.58 3.97 -26.89
C LYS A 31 -6.80 4.91 -26.83
N PRO A 32 -6.64 6.22 -27.06
CA PRO A 32 -7.70 7.22 -26.89
C PRO A 32 -8.68 7.17 -28.06
N SER A 33 -9.39 6.04 -28.20
CA SER A 33 -10.43 5.87 -29.19
C SER A 33 -11.69 5.47 -28.45
N THR A 34 -12.72 6.30 -28.62
CA THR A 34 -14.10 6.15 -28.14
C THR A 34 -14.31 6.19 -26.63
N LEU A 35 -14.45 7.44 -26.15
CA LEU A 35 -15.57 7.93 -25.35
C LEU A 35 -16.24 6.88 -24.44
N ASP A 36 -15.99 6.95 -23.14
CA ASP A 36 -16.90 6.36 -22.16
C ASP A 36 -17.18 7.39 -21.06
N GLN A 37 -18.12 8.29 -21.37
CA GLN A 37 -18.57 9.43 -20.55
C GLN A 37 -19.15 9.04 -19.18
N HIS A 38 -19.09 7.76 -18.77
CA HIS A 38 -19.71 7.28 -17.53
C HIS A 38 -18.83 6.35 -16.68
N GLY A 39 -17.56 6.10 -17.03
CA GLY A 39 -16.63 5.36 -16.14
C GLY A 39 -17.04 3.90 -15.81
N VAL A 40 -17.99 3.33 -16.54
CA VAL A 40 -18.65 2.05 -16.22
C VAL A 40 -17.71 0.85 -16.44
N LEU A 41 -16.87 0.89 -17.47
CA LEU A 41 -15.91 -0.18 -17.79
C LEU A 41 -14.64 -0.17 -16.92
N HIS A 42 -14.32 0.94 -16.26
CA HIS A 42 -13.15 1.03 -15.38
C HIS A 42 -13.37 0.31 -14.04
N ARG A 43 -14.59 0.38 -13.50
CA ARG A 43 -14.95 -0.18 -12.20
C ARG A 43 -14.71 -1.70 -12.06
N PRO A 44 -15.07 -2.57 -13.03
CA PRO A 44 -14.87 -4.01 -12.89
C PRO A 44 -13.39 -4.43 -12.84
N ILE A 45 -12.50 -3.74 -13.57
CA ILE A 45 -11.07 -4.07 -13.60
C ILE A 45 -10.41 -3.75 -12.26
N TRP A 46 -10.69 -2.57 -11.71
CA TRP A 46 -10.21 -2.20 -10.38
C TRP A 46 -10.80 -3.09 -9.29
N ALA A 47 -12.04 -3.55 -9.43
CA ALA A 47 -12.64 -4.52 -8.51
C ALA A 47 -11.97 -5.90 -8.59
N ALA A 48 -11.68 -6.41 -9.79
CA ALA A 48 -10.98 -7.68 -9.97
C ALA A 48 -9.54 -7.63 -9.45
N ALA A 49 -8.82 -6.54 -9.72
CA ALA A 49 -7.48 -6.32 -9.17
C ALA A 49 -7.52 -6.22 -7.64
N PHE A 50 -8.49 -5.48 -7.08
CA PHE A 50 -8.71 -5.39 -5.64
C PHE A 50 -8.94 -6.77 -5.01
N ALA A 51 -9.76 -7.63 -5.62
CA ALA A 51 -10.00 -8.99 -5.14
C ALA A 51 -8.72 -9.85 -5.13
N CYS A 52 -7.88 -9.72 -6.17
CA CYS A 52 -6.59 -10.40 -6.20
C CYS A 52 -5.67 -9.92 -5.06
N TYR A 53 -5.54 -8.60 -4.88
CA TYR A 53 -4.66 -8.04 -3.85
C TYR A 53 -5.16 -8.30 -2.43
N SER A 54 -6.47 -8.24 -2.19
CA SER A 54 -7.03 -8.48 -0.85
C SER A 54 -6.87 -9.94 -0.43
N ARG A 55 -7.08 -10.87 -1.36
CA ARG A 55 -6.84 -12.29 -1.11
C ARG A 55 -5.35 -12.58 -0.92
N ALA A 56 -4.48 -11.98 -1.72
CA ALA A 56 -3.04 -12.07 -1.52
C ALA A 56 -2.63 -11.55 -0.12
N LEU A 57 -3.18 -10.42 0.31
CA LEU A 57 -2.84 -9.82 1.61
C LEU A 57 -3.21 -10.74 2.77
N GLN A 58 -4.37 -11.39 2.72
CA GLN A 58 -4.77 -12.40 3.70
C GLN A 58 -3.77 -13.56 3.76
N LEU A 59 -3.33 -14.06 2.60
CA LEU A 59 -2.38 -15.17 2.54
C LEU A 59 -0.99 -14.76 3.06
N THR A 60 -0.50 -13.58 2.70
CA THR A 60 0.80 -13.07 3.17
C THR A 60 0.81 -12.81 4.68
N THR A 61 -0.26 -12.24 5.22
CA THR A 61 -0.38 -11.99 6.67
C THR A 61 -0.45 -13.30 7.46
N LEU A 62 -1.17 -14.31 6.96
CA LEU A 62 -1.19 -15.65 7.55
C LEU A 62 0.18 -16.34 7.48
N ALA A 63 0.87 -16.26 6.34
CA ALA A 63 2.22 -16.80 6.17
C ALA A 63 3.20 -16.18 7.16
N ARG A 64 3.17 -14.85 7.29
CA ARG A 64 4.02 -14.11 8.24
C ARG A 64 3.73 -14.51 9.68
N TRP A 65 2.46 -14.56 10.08
CA TRP A 65 2.08 -14.95 11.43
C TRP A 65 2.49 -16.40 11.76
N ALA A 66 2.34 -17.32 10.81
CA ALA A 66 2.79 -18.71 10.96
C ALA A 66 4.32 -18.80 11.15
N ASN A 67 5.10 -17.97 10.45
CA ASN A 67 6.55 -17.92 10.60
C ASN A 67 6.98 -17.25 11.91
N GLU A 68 6.34 -16.15 12.32
CA GLU A 68 6.61 -15.49 13.60
C GLU A 68 6.29 -16.40 14.79
N THR A 69 5.17 -17.12 14.74
CA THR A 69 4.79 -18.07 15.80
C THR A 69 5.72 -19.27 15.86
N PHE A 70 6.14 -19.80 14.71
CA PHE A 70 7.15 -20.86 14.66
C PHE A 70 8.49 -20.39 15.23
N ALA A 71 8.99 -19.23 14.82
CA ALA A 71 10.23 -18.64 15.34
C ALA A 71 10.19 -18.48 16.87
N ARG A 72 9.07 -17.98 17.43
CA ARG A 72 8.89 -17.84 18.88
C ARG A 72 8.92 -19.18 19.63
N ARG A 73 8.34 -20.24 19.07
CA ARG A 73 8.35 -21.58 19.68
C ARG A 73 9.75 -22.20 19.68
N VAL A 74 10.55 -21.92 18.65
CA VAL A 74 11.94 -22.37 18.57
C VAL A 74 12.81 -21.62 19.58
N THR A 75 12.61 -20.32 19.76
CA THR A 75 13.41 -19.51 20.71
C THR A 75 13.00 -19.69 22.17
N ASN A 76 11.72 -20.00 22.45
CA ASN A 76 11.19 -20.28 23.78
C ASN A 76 10.50 -21.65 23.79
N PRO A 77 11.26 -22.76 23.91
CA PRO A 77 10.65 -24.07 24.11
C PRO A 77 10.01 -24.08 25.51
N VAL A 78 8.70 -23.89 25.58
CA VAL A 78 7.94 -24.18 26.80
C VAL A 78 8.03 -25.69 27.00
N SER A 79 8.73 -26.11 28.07
CA SER A 79 8.72 -27.51 28.52
C SER A 79 7.29 -27.88 28.93
N GLY A 80 6.65 -28.72 28.13
CA GLY A 80 5.36 -29.34 28.43
C GLY A 80 4.17 -28.63 27.77
N ASP A 81 3.63 -29.21 26.69
CA ASP A 81 2.28 -29.77 26.76
C ASP A 81 1.87 -30.47 25.46
N ASN A 82 1.46 -31.72 25.67
CA ASN A 82 0.78 -32.70 24.81
C ASN A 82 0.29 -32.26 23.42
N ASP A 83 0.83 -32.95 22.42
CA ASP A 83 0.30 -33.04 21.06
C ASP A 83 -1.19 -33.39 21.05
N ARG A 84 -2.02 -32.47 20.55
CA ARG A 84 -3.40 -32.76 20.16
C ARG A 84 -3.52 -32.56 18.64
N PRO A 85 -3.61 -33.63 17.84
CA PRO A 85 -3.79 -33.48 16.40
C PRO A 85 -5.20 -32.99 16.09
N CYS A 86 -5.32 -31.86 15.39
CA CYS A 86 -6.59 -31.36 14.87
C CYS A 86 -7.12 -32.30 13.78
N ALA A 87 -8.29 -32.88 14.03
CA ALA A 87 -9.01 -33.73 13.10
C ALA A 87 -9.47 -32.96 11.86
N LEU A 88 -9.22 -33.52 10.67
CA LEU A 88 -9.81 -33.13 9.41
C LEU A 88 -11.23 -33.69 9.34
N SER A 89 -12.25 -32.83 9.35
CA SER A 89 -13.59 -33.19 8.89
C SER A 89 -13.73 -32.82 7.42
N LYS A 90 -13.92 -33.84 6.58
CA LYS A 90 -14.57 -33.73 5.27
C LYS A 90 -15.99 -33.23 5.49
N ASP A 91 -16.47 -32.33 4.64
CA ASP A 91 -17.87 -32.32 4.23
C ASP A 91 -18.03 -31.68 2.84
N GLU A 92 -19.09 -32.16 2.18
CA GLU A 92 -19.41 -32.14 0.77
C GLU A 92 -19.95 -30.80 0.23
N ALA A 93 -20.09 -30.75 -1.09
CA ALA A 93 -20.42 -29.61 -1.93
C ALA A 93 -21.87 -29.12 -1.79
N ASP A 94 -22.08 -27.81 -1.93
CA ASP A 94 -23.29 -27.28 -2.57
C ASP A 94 -23.02 -25.98 -3.35
N SER A 95 -23.82 -25.79 -4.39
CA SER A 95 -23.65 -24.98 -5.58
C SER A 95 -24.13 -23.54 -5.42
N THR A 96 -23.19 -22.59 -5.50
CA THR A 96 -23.40 -21.29 -6.16
C THR A 96 -22.02 -20.72 -6.47
N ARG A 97 -21.38 -21.14 -7.58
CA ARG A 97 -19.97 -20.79 -7.86
C ARG A 97 -19.80 -19.28 -8.07
N PRO A 98 -19.20 -18.54 -7.12
CA PRO A 98 -18.59 -17.26 -7.42
C PRO A 98 -17.37 -17.55 -8.31
N VAL A 99 -16.88 -16.57 -9.07
CA VAL A 99 -15.63 -16.69 -9.84
C VAL A 99 -14.54 -17.25 -8.93
N ASP A 100 -14.13 -18.49 -9.19
CA ASP A 100 -13.14 -19.18 -8.39
C ASP A 100 -11.76 -18.58 -8.69
N LEU A 101 -11.29 -17.73 -7.77
CA LEU A 101 -9.96 -17.15 -7.82
C LEU A 101 -8.86 -18.21 -7.58
N ASP A 102 -9.22 -19.44 -7.27
CA ASP A 102 -8.32 -20.52 -6.90
C ASP A 102 -7.86 -21.37 -8.11
N GLN A 103 -8.50 -21.22 -9.27
CA GLN A 103 -8.00 -21.77 -10.52
C GLN A 103 -6.90 -20.85 -11.09
N ILE A 104 -5.65 -21.17 -10.79
CA ILE A 104 -4.47 -20.63 -11.45
C ILE A 104 -3.83 -21.80 -12.19
N GLU A 105 -4.02 -21.85 -13.51
CA GLU A 105 -3.35 -22.82 -14.41
C GLU A 105 -1.82 -22.74 -14.26
N ASP A 106 -1.19 -23.92 -14.34
CA ASP A 106 0.22 -24.19 -14.11
C ASP A 106 1.15 -23.23 -14.87
N LEU A 107 1.72 -22.29 -14.13
CA LEU A 107 2.98 -21.64 -14.47
C LEU A 107 4.06 -22.18 -13.53
N ALA A 108 5.12 -22.69 -14.15
CA ALA A 108 6.20 -23.46 -13.55
C ALA A 108 6.72 -22.90 -12.20
N PRO A 109 7.16 -23.77 -11.27
CA PRO A 109 7.70 -23.34 -9.99
C PRO A 109 9.09 -22.73 -10.22
N THR A 110 9.17 -21.41 -10.28
CA THR A 110 10.42 -20.73 -9.95
C THR A 110 10.53 -20.70 -8.44
N ASP A 111 11.43 -21.53 -7.90
CA ASP A 111 11.80 -21.56 -6.49
C ASP A 111 12.21 -20.15 -6.05
N PRO A 112 11.42 -19.48 -5.20
CA PRO A 112 11.88 -18.30 -4.53
C PRO A 112 12.56 -18.77 -3.24
N ASP A 113 13.86 -18.52 -3.11
CA ASP A 113 14.62 -18.56 -1.86
C ASP A 113 14.14 -17.46 -0.85
N VAL A 114 12.81 -17.33 -0.69
CA VAL A 114 12.11 -16.12 -0.21
C VAL A 114 11.12 -16.50 0.90
N SER A 115 11.57 -17.29 1.87
CA SER A 115 10.82 -17.54 3.13
C SER A 115 11.34 -16.70 4.30
N SER A 116 11.96 -15.54 4.02
CA SER A 116 12.32 -14.59 5.08
C SER A 116 11.11 -13.73 5.46
N ILE A 117 10.94 -13.48 6.76
CA ILE A 117 9.96 -12.53 7.31
C ILE A 117 10.07 -11.16 6.61
N SER A 118 11.28 -10.75 6.23
CA SER A 118 11.53 -9.51 5.47
C SER A 118 10.80 -9.49 4.13
N ALA A 119 10.88 -10.57 3.36
CA ALA A 119 10.21 -10.65 2.07
C ALA A 119 8.68 -10.71 2.20
N MET A 120 8.18 -11.34 3.26
CA MET A 120 6.74 -11.32 3.58
C MET A 120 6.27 -9.90 3.92
N LYS A 121 7.04 -9.14 4.70
CA LYS A 121 6.75 -7.73 4.99
C LYS A 121 6.77 -6.87 3.73
N HIS A 122 7.75 -7.05 2.86
CA HIS A 122 7.85 -6.33 1.59
C HIS A 122 6.64 -6.63 0.68
N LEU A 123 6.24 -7.91 0.57
CA LEU A 123 5.04 -8.28 -0.16
C LEU A 123 3.77 -7.67 0.45
N GLU A 124 3.63 -7.72 1.78
CA GLU A 124 2.50 -7.10 2.51
C GLU A 124 2.42 -5.60 2.23
N PHE A 125 3.56 -4.90 2.27
CA PHE A 125 3.66 -3.48 1.94
C PHE A 125 3.18 -3.19 0.50
N SER A 126 3.70 -3.95 -0.47
CA SER A 126 3.34 -3.81 -1.89
C SER A 126 1.83 -4.02 -2.12
N LEU A 127 1.26 -5.03 -1.46
CA LEU A 127 -0.17 -5.35 -1.53
C LEU A 127 -1.04 -4.25 -0.95
N LEU A 128 -0.71 -3.72 0.23
CA LEU A 128 -1.41 -2.59 0.84
C LEU A 128 -1.39 -1.35 -0.06
N LEU A 129 -0.25 -1.07 -0.69
CA LEU A 129 -0.13 0.03 -1.65
C LEU A 129 -1.02 -0.17 -2.88
N ASN A 130 -1.10 -1.40 -3.41
CA ASN A 130 -1.93 -1.70 -4.57
C ASN A 130 -3.42 -1.66 -4.23
N LEU A 131 -3.82 -2.10 -3.03
CA LEU A 131 -5.18 -1.91 -2.52
C LEU A 131 -5.54 -0.44 -2.40
N ALA A 132 -4.65 0.39 -1.83
CA ALA A 132 -4.86 1.82 -1.74
C ALA A 132 -5.04 2.47 -3.11
N LEU A 133 -4.26 2.05 -4.12
CA LEU A 133 -4.44 2.50 -5.50
C LEU A 133 -5.83 2.13 -6.05
N CYS A 134 -6.27 0.89 -5.86
CA CYS A 134 -7.60 0.46 -6.31
C CYS A 134 -8.70 1.29 -5.66
N GLN A 135 -8.59 1.54 -4.35
CA GLN A 135 -9.55 2.32 -3.59
C GLN A 135 -9.58 3.79 -4.01
N LEU A 136 -8.43 4.42 -4.26
CA LEU A 136 -8.37 5.77 -4.84
C LEU A 136 -9.11 5.85 -6.18
N LYS A 137 -8.97 4.82 -7.02
CA LYS A 137 -9.60 4.78 -8.35
C LYS A 137 -11.11 4.55 -8.31
N VAL A 138 -11.62 3.93 -7.24
CA VAL A 138 -13.05 3.73 -6.99
C VAL A 138 -13.65 4.86 -6.12
N GLY A 139 -12.83 5.79 -5.62
CA GLY A 139 -13.25 6.93 -4.80
C GLY A 139 -13.32 6.65 -3.29
N SER A 140 -12.85 5.50 -2.82
CA SER A 140 -12.79 5.15 -1.39
C SER A 140 -11.51 5.70 -0.75
N SER A 141 -11.46 7.02 -0.58
CA SER A 141 -10.25 7.70 -0.07
C SER A 141 -9.91 7.36 1.38
N GLU A 142 -10.90 7.09 2.23
CA GLU A 142 -10.64 6.72 3.62
C GLU A 142 -9.87 5.40 3.73
N SER A 143 -10.37 4.35 3.08
CA SER A 143 -9.73 3.05 3.10
C SER A 143 -8.36 3.08 2.43
N ALA A 144 -8.18 3.92 1.40
CA ALA A 144 -6.88 4.14 0.78
C ALA A 144 -5.87 4.74 1.78
N ALA A 145 -6.26 5.77 2.54
CA ALA A 145 -5.42 6.37 3.57
C ALA A 145 -5.08 5.37 4.70
N GLN A 146 -6.04 4.51 5.07
CA GLN A 146 -5.83 3.45 6.07
C GLN A 146 -4.82 2.41 5.58
N ASN A 147 -4.95 1.93 4.35
CA ASN A 147 -4.02 0.97 3.75
C ASN A 147 -2.61 1.55 3.61
N CYS A 148 -2.46 2.80 3.15
CA CYS A 148 -1.16 3.46 3.12
C CYS A 148 -0.57 3.63 4.53
N SER A 149 -1.39 3.97 5.52
CA SER A 149 -0.92 4.09 6.90
C SER A 149 -0.51 2.75 7.50
N GLN A 150 -1.21 1.67 7.19
CA GLN A 150 -0.81 0.33 7.58
C GLN A 150 0.51 -0.06 6.92
N ALA A 151 0.69 0.22 5.63
CA ALA A 151 1.93 -0.05 4.92
C ALA A 151 3.12 0.66 5.58
N LEU A 152 2.97 1.96 5.89
CA LEU A 152 3.99 2.76 6.55
C LEU A 152 4.33 2.32 7.98
N ARG A 153 3.48 1.51 8.63
CA ARG A 153 3.78 0.93 9.96
C ARG A 153 4.58 -0.37 9.89
N LEU A 154 4.65 -1.03 8.73
CA LEU A 154 5.37 -2.31 8.57
C LEU A 154 6.87 -2.15 8.74
N ASP A 155 7.38 -0.97 8.41
CA ASP A 155 8.74 -0.56 8.66
C ASP A 155 8.73 0.88 9.20
N PRO A 156 8.97 1.11 10.50
CA PRO A 156 8.98 2.45 11.07
C PRO A 156 10.31 3.21 10.84
N GLY A 157 11.36 2.56 10.31
CA GLY A 157 12.70 3.15 10.21
C GLY A 157 12.76 4.43 9.37
N TRP A 158 11.82 4.62 8.44
CA TRP A 158 11.72 5.86 7.68
C TRP A 158 11.28 7.08 8.53
N MET A 159 10.64 6.88 9.69
CA MET A 159 10.21 7.97 10.56
C MET A 159 11.38 8.62 11.30
N GLU A 160 12.32 7.80 11.78
CA GLU A 160 13.57 8.29 12.39
C GLU A 160 14.33 9.13 11.38
N TRP A 161 14.49 8.60 10.16
CA TRP A 161 15.06 9.32 9.03
C TRP A 161 14.33 10.65 8.74
N ALA A 162 12.99 10.64 8.71
CA ALA A 162 12.21 11.84 8.42
C ALA A 162 12.30 12.92 9.51
N ALA A 163 12.54 12.52 10.77
CA ALA A 163 12.73 13.40 11.91
C ALA A 163 14.13 14.02 11.92
N ASP A 164 15.18 13.23 11.66
CA ASP A 164 16.57 13.71 11.63
C ASP A 164 16.80 14.74 10.50
N HIS A 165 16.07 14.59 9.39
CA HIS A 165 16.15 15.48 8.24
C HIS A 165 14.98 16.49 8.14
N GLN A 166 14.31 16.81 9.26
CA GLN A 166 13.31 17.90 9.32
C GLN A 166 13.94 19.30 9.36
N THR A 167 15.17 19.41 9.85
CA THR A 167 15.92 20.67 9.89
C THR A 167 16.87 20.75 8.71
N ASP A 168 16.56 21.57 7.71
CA ASP A 168 17.47 21.93 6.64
C ASP A 168 18.72 22.61 7.24
N SER A 169 19.79 21.85 7.47
CA SER A 169 21.14 22.39 7.67
C SER A 169 22.20 21.34 7.38
N SER A 170 22.82 21.45 6.21
CA SER A 170 24.27 21.28 6.00
C SER A 170 24.95 20.07 6.67
N CYS A 171 24.66 18.85 6.22
CA CYS A 171 25.69 17.81 6.00
C CYS A 171 25.04 16.64 5.25
N ALA A 172 25.36 16.48 3.97
CA ALA A 172 24.98 15.29 3.23
C ALA A 172 25.93 14.16 3.65
N THR A 173 25.54 13.40 4.68
CA THR A 173 26.02 12.04 4.82
C THR A 173 25.08 11.13 4.02
N ASP A 174 25.66 10.35 3.11
CA ASP A 174 25.04 9.30 2.29
C ASP A 174 24.48 8.14 3.15
N GLY A 175 23.62 8.48 4.11
CA GLY A 175 22.86 7.52 4.89
C GLY A 175 21.64 7.08 4.11
N SER A 176 21.82 6.19 3.13
CA SER A 176 20.71 5.31 2.72
C SER A 176 20.21 4.59 3.98
N PRO A 177 18.89 4.42 4.17
CA PRO A 177 18.36 3.54 5.22
C PRO A 177 18.66 2.07 4.83
N ASP A 178 19.93 1.69 4.84
CA ASP A 178 20.47 0.49 4.15
C ASP A 178 20.27 -0.83 4.93
N GLY A 179 19.35 -0.84 5.89
CA GLY A 179 18.91 -2.04 6.61
C GLY A 179 17.41 -2.32 6.51
N SER A 180 16.64 -1.44 5.85
CA SER A 180 15.19 -1.56 5.75
C SER A 180 14.79 -2.52 4.63
N ALA A 181 13.75 -3.32 4.89
CA ALA A 181 13.15 -4.18 3.86
C ALA A 181 12.42 -3.37 2.78
N ILE A 182 12.14 -2.09 3.02
CA ILE A 182 11.26 -1.24 2.22
C ILE A 182 12.05 -0.01 1.77
N SER A 183 12.13 0.20 0.46
CA SER A 183 12.96 1.27 -0.08
C SER A 183 12.38 2.67 0.21
N SER A 184 13.25 3.69 0.27
CA SER A 184 12.85 5.10 0.40
C SER A 184 11.88 5.53 -0.72
N ALA A 185 12.08 5.03 -1.95
CA ALA A 185 11.19 5.27 -3.08
C ALA A 185 9.77 4.69 -2.85
N GLU A 186 9.68 3.52 -2.22
CA GLU A 186 8.42 2.88 -1.86
C GLU A 186 7.68 3.61 -0.74
N VAL A 187 8.40 4.05 0.29
CA VAL A 187 7.87 4.92 1.34
C VAL A 187 7.33 6.21 0.74
N ALA A 188 8.07 6.85 -0.17
CA ALA A 188 7.61 8.06 -0.85
C ALA A 188 6.34 7.82 -1.66
N LYS A 189 6.22 6.67 -2.34
CA LYS A 189 5.02 6.27 -3.07
C LYS A 189 3.83 6.04 -2.14
N ALA A 190 4.06 5.49 -0.95
CA ALA A 190 3.03 5.32 0.08
C ALA A 190 2.50 6.67 0.58
N LEU A 191 3.41 7.59 0.93
CA LEU A 191 3.09 8.94 1.38
C LEU A 191 2.34 9.73 0.30
N HIS A 192 2.80 9.66 -0.96
CA HIS A 192 2.13 10.30 -2.09
C HIS A 192 0.67 9.82 -2.24
N ARG A 193 0.43 8.50 -2.17
CA ARG A 193 -0.93 7.93 -2.26
C ARG A 193 -1.79 8.31 -1.06
N ARG A 194 -1.23 8.37 0.14
CA ARG A 194 -1.94 8.82 1.34
C ARG A 194 -2.31 10.30 1.26
N ALA A 195 -1.42 11.15 0.76
CA ALA A 195 -1.70 12.55 0.49
C ALA A 195 -2.83 12.74 -0.53
N GLN A 196 -2.84 11.96 -1.61
CA GLN A 196 -3.95 11.98 -2.57
C GLN A 196 -5.29 11.63 -1.90
N ALA A 197 -5.29 10.64 -0.98
CA ALA A 197 -6.48 10.31 -0.21
C ALA A 197 -6.94 11.45 0.71
N TYR A 198 -6.01 12.18 1.33
CA TYR A 198 -6.32 13.36 2.15
C TYR A 198 -6.85 14.52 1.32
N ILE A 199 -6.29 14.78 0.13
CA ILE A 199 -6.78 15.79 -0.81
C ILE A 199 -8.23 15.54 -1.20
N ASN A 200 -8.57 14.30 -1.54
CA ASN A 200 -9.95 13.93 -1.87
C ASN A 200 -10.93 14.13 -0.69
N ARG A 201 -10.43 14.32 0.53
CA ARG A 201 -11.20 14.62 1.74
C ARG A 201 -11.00 16.06 2.24
N SER A 202 -10.35 16.92 1.47
CA SER A 202 -10.03 18.30 1.85
C SER A 202 -9.21 18.43 3.15
N ARG A 203 -8.42 17.39 3.48
CA ARG A 203 -7.47 17.37 4.59
C ARG A 203 -6.12 17.90 4.11
N TRP A 204 -6.06 19.22 3.89
CA TRP A 204 -4.96 19.86 3.19
C TRP A 204 -3.64 19.84 3.99
N ASP A 205 -3.71 20.05 5.31
CA ASP A 205 -2.53 20.08 6.17
C ASP A 205 -1.81 18.73 6.19
N GLU A 206 -2.56 17.63 6.36
CA GLU A 206 -2.01 16.28 6.37
C GLU A 206 -1.48 15.87 4.99
N ALA A 207 -2.16 16.28 3.91
CA ALA A 207 -1.66 16.08 2.56
C ALA A 207 -0.33 16.80 2.32
N ALA A 208 -0.21 18.06 2.75
CA ALA A 208 1.01 18.84 2.62
C ALA A 208 2.17 18.23 3.41
N ALA A 209 1.91 17.75 4.63
CA ALA A 209 2.91 17.08 5.46
C ALA A 209 3.46 15.82 4.78
N ASP A 210 2.58 14.95 4.29
CA ASP A 210 2.96 13.72 3.59
C ASP A 210 3.76 14.02 2.31
N LEU A 211 3.33 15.01 1.53
CA LEU A 211 4.00 15.37 0.27
C LEU A 211 5.39 15.97 0.48
N LYS A 212 5.57 16.78 1.53
CA LYS A 212 6.90 17.33 1.89
C LYS A 212 7.90 16.21 2.22
N VAL A 213 7.47 15.16 2.90
CA VAL A 213 8.33 13.99 3.17
C VAL A 213 8.56 13.19 1.89
N ALA A 214 7.51 12.95 1.09
CA ALA A 214 7.62 12.20 -0.17
C ALA A 214 8.60 12.84 -1.17
N VAL A 215 8.55 14.17 -1.33
CA VAL A 215 9.46 14.93 -2.20
C VAL A 215 10.91 14.78 -1.74
N ARG A 216 11.18 14.87 -0.43
CA ARG A 216 12.53 14.69 0.12
C ARG A 216 13.08 13.29 -0.19
N LEU A 217 12.29 12.26 0.10
CA LEU A 217 12.66 10.87 -0.19
C LEU A 217 12.88 10.61 -1.69
N GLN A 218 12.06 11.21 -2.57
CA GLN A 218 12.19 11.05 -4.03
C GLN A 218 13.45 11.73 -4.57
N LYS A 219 13.85 12.88 -4.02
CA LYS A 219 15.10 13.55 -4.38
C LYS A 219 16.31 12.67 -4.06
N LEU A 220 16.32 12.05 -2.88
CA LEU A 220 17.40 11.16 -2.45
C LEU A 220 17.44 9.87 -3.26
N ALA A 221 16.28 9.29 -3.56
CA ALA A 221 16.17 8.09 -4.39
C ALA A 221 16.43 8.35 -5.89
N GLY A 222 16.66 9.60 -6.32
CA GLY A 222 16.85 9.97 -7.73
C GLY A 222 15.62 9.77 -8.62
N SER A 223 14.41 9.64 -8.04
CA SER A 223 13.18 9.30 -8.78
C SER A 223 12.51 10.54 -9.39
N GLN A 224 12.84 10.89 -10.63
CA GLN A 224 12.36 12.11 -11.30
C GLN A 224 10.85 12.11 -11.60
N ALA A 225 10.29 10.98 -12.05
CA ALA A 225 8.87 10.91 -12.39
C ALA A 225 7.97 11.04 -11.15
N GLY A 226 8.35 10.40 -10.04
CA GLY A 226 7.64 10.53 -8.76
C GLY A 226 7.76 11.94 -8.17
N LEU A 227 8.95 12.54 -8.28
CA LEU A 227 9.25 13.88 -7.77
C LEU A 227 8.31 14.94 -8.38
N SER A 228 8.25 15.02 -9.70
CA SER A 228 7.40 16.00 -10.39
C SER A 228 5.91 15.85 -10.03
N ALA A 229 5.42 14.62 -9.90
CA ALA A 229 4.05 14.34 -9.49
C ALA A 229 3.76 14.80 -8.05
N SER A 230 4.69 14.60 -7.12
CA SER A 230 4.54 15.06 -5.73
C SER A 230 4.65 16.58 -5.60
N GLU A 231 5.57 17.21 -6.34
CA GLU A 231 5.76 18.68 -6.31
C GLU A 231 4.54 19.41 -6.89
N THR A 232 3.99 18.93 -8.01
CA THR A 232 2.77 19.49 -8.61
C THR A 232 1.57 19.36 -7.66
N LEU A 233 1.42 18.22 -6.99
CA LEU A 233 0.36 18.01 -6.02
C LEU A 233 0.54 18.89 -4.78
N LEU A 234 1.78 19.08 -4.31
CA LEU A 234 2.09 19.96 -3.18
C LEU A 234 1.77 21.42 -3.50
N ALA A 235 2.11 21.88 -4.71
CA ALA A 235 1.76 23.22 -5.17
C ALA A 235 0.24 23.43 -5.22
N HIS A 236 -0.51 22.42 -5.68
CA HIS A 236 -1.98 22.45 -5.66
C HIS A 236 -2.53 22.56 -4.23
N VAL A 237 -2.02 21.76 -3.29
CA VAL A 237 -2.43 21.81 -1.88
C VAL A 237 -2.16 23.19 -1.28
N HIS A 238 -0.97 23.75 -1.47
CA HIS A 238 -0.65 25.09 -0.95
C HIS A 238 -1.56 26.17 -1.52
N LYS A 239 -1.85 26.12 -2.83
CA LYS A 239 -2.80 27.06 -3.45
C LYS A 239 -4.17 26.96 -2.79
N GLN A 240 -4.65 25.75 -2.54
CA GLN A 240 -5.96 25.54 -1.92
C GLN A 240 -6.01 26.01 -0.46
N MET A 241 -4.95 25.76 0.32
CA MET A 241 -4.85 26.25 1.70
C MET A 241 -4.90 27.79 1.77
N VAL A 242 -4.19 28.48 0.87
CA VAL A 242 -4.24 29.95 0.78
C VAL A 242 -5.64 30.43 0.45
N LEU A 243 -6.33 29.79 -0.51
CA LEU A 243 -7.72 30.13 -0.85
C LEU A 243 -8.63 29.98 0.38
N ASP A 244 -8.57 28.86 1.07
CA ASP A 244 -9.40 28.60 2.25
C ASP A 244 -9.12 29.63 3.38
N GLN A 245 -7.84 29.99 3.57
CA GLN A 245 -7.44 31.02 4.52
C GLN A 245 -7.99 32.41 4.16
N THR A 246 -7.97 32.78 2.87
CA THR A 246 -8.53 34.06 2.42
C THR A 246 -10.05 34.12 2.60
N VAL A 247 -10.75 33.02 2.32
CA VAL A 247 -12.21 32.90 2.53
C VAL A 247 -12.55 33.04 4.01
N LEU A 248 -11.82 32.35 4.89
CA LEU A 248 -11.99 32.46 6.34
C LEU A 248 -11.75 33.89 6.83
N ALA A 249 -10.65 34.53 6.39
CA ALA A 249 -10.32 35.90 6.76
C ALA A 249 -11.40 36.91 6.31
N ASN A 250 -11.98 36.71 5.12
CA ASN A 250 -13.08 37.55 4.62
C ASN A 250 -14.36 37.35 5.44
N ARG A 251 -14.69 36.11 5.84
CA ARG A 251 -15.85 35.83 6.71
C ARG A 251 -15.69 36.47 8.09
N LEU A 252 -14.51 36.39 8.68
CA LEU A 252 -14.19 37.03 9.96
C LEU A 252 -14.29 38.56 9.88
N ARG A 253 -13.81 39.17 8.79
CA ARG A 253 -13.94 40.61 8.55
C ARG A 253 -15.40 41.05 8.44
N LYS A 254 -16.23 40.33 7.67
CA LYS A 254 -17.67 40.63 7.56
C LYS A 254 -18.37 40.53 8.91
N HIS A 255 -18.06 39.51 9.71
CA HIS A 255 -18.64 39.35 11.03
C HIS A 255 -18.26 40.54 11.95
N ARG A 256 -17.01 41.00 11.92
CA ARG A 256 -16.57 42.17 12.71
C ARG A 256 -17.18 43.50 12.29
N GLN A 257 -17.75 43.62 11.09
CA GLN A 257 -18.41 44.85 10.62
C GLN A 257 -19.91 44.88 10.97
N LEU A 258 -20.46 43.76 11.46
CA LEU A 258 -21.87 43.63 11.83
C LEU A 258 -22.13 43.81 13.33
N PHE A 259 -21.07 44.00 14.12
CA PHE A 259 -21.08 44.30 15.56
C PHE A 259 -20.27 45.56 15.82
#